data_AF-A0A9W9DXJ8-F1
#
_entry.id   AF-A0A9W9DXJ8-F1
#
_cell.length_a   1.000
_cell.length_b   1.000
_cell.length_c   1.000
_cell.angle_alpha   90.00
_cell.angle_beta   90.00
_cell.angle_gamma   90.00
#
_symmetry.space_group_name_H-M   'P 1'
#
loop_
_entity.id
_entity.type
_entity.pdbx_description
1 polymer ?
#
loop_
_entity_poly.entity_id
_entity_poly.type
_entity_poly.pdbx_seq_one_letter_code
_entity_poly.pdbx_strand_id
1 'polypeptide(L)'
;MSVTIGLGTPWPGPGLSHTSLGQNPYPKMLLAPRNNVELSREMLITVLEHLSTAIASEFSGMPIRLVAHGGACMLLHPGFNELANRKAMHHAIRGENVSRRTTTRDVDYIHRSFITESESRGIINAGERLKKCVQVTALRYQLGADWMNSDADVALPMSSE
;
A
#
# COMPACT_ATOMS: atom_id res chain seq x y z
N MET A 1 -26.25 6.29 -59.01
CA MET A 1 -26.15 5.34 -60.13
C MET A 1 -24.98 4.41 -59.82
N SER A 2 -25.25 3.15 -59.52
CA SER A 2 -24.23 2.10 -59.40
C SER A 2 -24.07 1.40 -60.75
N VAL A 3 -22.83 1.12 -61.16
CA VAL A 3 -22.51 -0.03 -62.00
C VAL A 3 -21.18 -0.63 -61.54
N THR A 4 -21.23 -1.94 -61.33
CA THR A 4 -20.24 -2.88 -60.83
C THR A 4 -19.34 -3.38 -61.97
N ILE A 5 -18.14 -3.90 -61.66
CA ILE A 5 -17.62 -5.25 -62.01
C ILE A 5 -16.09 -5.26 -61.91
N GLY A 6 -15.56 -6.30 -61.24
CA GLY A 6 -14.20 -6.76 -61.47
C GLY A 6 -13.58 -7.54 -60.31
N LEU A 7 -13.95 -8.81 -60.14
CA LEU A 7 -13.21 -9.77 -59.32
C LEU A 7 -11.76 -9.88 -59.84
N GLY A 8 -10.79 -9.86 -58.92
CA GLY A 8 -9.39 -10.15 -59.22
C GLY A 8 -8.48 -9.99 -58.00
N THR A 9 -8.54 -10.90 -57.04
CA THR A 9 -7.37 -11.26 -56.22
C THR A 9 -6.59 -12.38 -56.92
N PRO A 10 -5.31 -12.68 -56.60
CA PRO A 10 -4.51 -12.22 -55.45
C PRO A 10 -3.11 -11.73 -55.83
N TRP A 11 -2.40 -11.04 -54.93
CA TRP A 11 -1.00 -11.33 -54.52
C TRP A 11 -0.66 -10.40 -53.34
N PRO A 12 0.04 -10.90 -52.29
CA PRO A 12 0.21 -10.19 -51.03
C PRO A 12 1.42 -9.26 -51.11
N GLY A 13 1.17 -7.95 -51.11
CA GLY A 13 2.19 -6.96 -50.81
C GLY A 13 2.46 -6.93 -49.30
N PRO A 14 3.72 -6.85 -48.86
CA PRO A 14 4.07 -6.90 -47.44
C PRO A 14 3.46 -5.71 -46.71
N GLY A 15 2.69 -6.02 -45.66
CA GLY A 15 2.08 -5.02 -44.79
C GLY A 15 3.15 -4.13 -44.16
N LEU A 16 3.07 -2.84 -44.46
CA LEU A 16 3.66 -1.79 -43.65
C LEU A 16 2.99 -1.84 -42.27
N SER A 17 3.57 -2.65 -41.40
CA SER A 17 3.29 -2.64 -39.98
C SER A 17 3.92 -1.36 -39.44
N HIS A 18 3.11 -0.37 -39.11
CA HIS A 18 3.51 0.70 -38.22
C HIS A 18 3.82 0.08 -36.84
N THR A 19 5.06 -0.38 -36.66
CA THR A 19 5.59 -0.69 -35.34
C THR A 19 5.76 0.65 -34.61
N SER A 20 4.81 0.96 -33.73
CA SER A 20 4.97 2.04 -32.77
C SER A 20 6.13 1.70 -31.84
N LEU A 21 7.31 2.26 -32.12
CA LEU A 21 8.42 2.36 -31.17
C LEU A 21 8.01 3.35 -30.08
N GLY A 22 7.25 2.84 -29.11
CA GLY A 22 6.88 3.52 -27.88
C GLY A 22 7.12 2.61 -26.68
N GLN A 23 8.23 1.86 -26.69
CA GLN A 23 8.63 1.09 -25.51
C GLN A 23 9.39 2.01 -24.56
N ASN A 24 8.68 2.42 -23.52
CA ASN A 24 9.23 3.03 -22.32
C ASN A 24 10.24 2.03 -21.69
N PRO A 25 11.54 2.36 -21.55
CA PRO A 25 12.57 1.39 -21.18
C PRO A 25 12.59 1.03 -19.68
N TYR A 26 11.62 1.50 -18.90
CA TYR A 26 11.51 1.13 -17.49
C TYR A 26 10.53 -0.03 -17.35
N PRO A 27 10.97 -1.22 -16.90
CA PRO A 27 10.02 -2.24 -16.50
C PRO A 27 9.16 -1.62 -15.40
N LYS A 28 7.83 -1.57 -15.61
CA LYS A 28 6.88 -1.34 -14.51
C LYS A 28 7.18 -2.42 -13.48
N MET A 29 7.96 -2.10 -12.45
CA MET A 29 8.18 -2.99 -11.32
C MET A 29 6.82 -3.20 -10.68
N LEU A 30 6.18 -4.30 -11.04
CA LEU A 30 4.90 -4.71 -10.51
C LEU A 30 5.14 -5.23 -9.10
N LEU A 31 4.60 -4.52 -8.11
CA LEU A 31 4.51 -5.03 -6.76
C LEU A 31 3.69 -6.32 -6.77
N ALA A 32 4.14 -7.32 -6.00
CA ALA A 32 3.33 -8.51 -5.77
C ALA A 32 1.99 -8.07 -5.15
N PRO A 33 0.84 -8.64 -5.56
CA PRO A 33 -0.45 -8.20 -5.03
C PRO A 33 -0.58 -8.37 -3.50
N ARG A 34 0.07 -9.39 -2.95
CA ARG A 34 0.04 -9.73 -1.52
C ARG A 34 1.41 -9.64 -0.87
N ASN A 35 1.43 -9.14 0.36
CA ASN A 35 2.61 -9.04 1.18
C ASN A 35 2.83 -10.32 1.96
N ASN A 36 3.87 -11.05 1.59
CA ASN A 36 4.30 -12.25 2.31
C ASN A 36 5.45 -11.95 3.28
N VAL A 37 5.89 -10.69 3.37
CA VAL A 37 6.95 -10.26 4.29
C VAL A 37 6.37 -10.02 5.68
N GLU A 38 6.89 -10.72 6.67
CA GLU A 38 6.55 -10.49 8.07
C GLU A 38 7.35 -9.31 8.62
N LEU A 39 6.65 -8.25 9.01
CA LEU A 39 7.20 -7.03 9.57
C LEU A 39 7.35 -7.21 11.08
N SER A 40 8.59 -7.33 11.56
CA SER A 40 8.91 -7.19 12.98
C SER A 40 8.67 -5.75 13.44
N ARG A 41 8.70 -5.50 14.75
CA ARG A 41 8.61 -4.15 15.30
C ARG A 41 9.67 -3.21 14.73
N GLU A 42 10.92 -3.66 14.64
CA GLU A 42 12.07 -2.88 14.16
C GLU A 42 11.95 -2.59 12.66
N MET A 43 11.56 -3.60 11.88
CA MET A 43 11.32 -3.43 10.44
C MET A 43 10.16 -2.47 10.19
N LEU A 44 9.09 -2.59 10.98
CA LEU A 44 7.93 -1.72 10.87
C LEU A 44 8.27 -0.25 11.19
N ILE A 45 9.09 0.02 12.22
CA ILE A 45 9.61 1.37 12.50
C ILE A 45 10.38 1.91 11.28
N THR A 46 11.32 1.12 10.76
CA THR A 46 12.16 1.52 9.61
C THR A 46 11.33 1.80 8.35
N VAL A 47 10.33 0.97 8.08
CA VAL A 47 9.42 1.14 6.95
C VAL A 47 8.57 2.40 7.12
N LEU A 48 8.04 2.65 8.32
CA LEU A 48 7.19 3.81 8.61
C LEU A 48 7.98 5.13 8.61
N GLU A 49 9.24 5.14 9.06
CA GLU A 49 10.13 6.30 8.96
C GLU A 49 10.42 6.67 7.50
N HIS A 50 10.65 5.66 6.66
CA HIS A 50 10.80 5.89 5.23
C HIS A 50 9.50 6.38 4.57
N LEU A 51 8.36 5.79 4.93
CA LEU A 51 7.05 6.25 4.47
C LEU A 51 6.82 7.71 4.87
N SER A 52 7.15 8.08 6.12
CA SER A 52 7.05 9.45 6.61
C SER A 52 7.90 10.43 5.79
N THR A 53 9.12 10.03 5.42
CA THR A 53 9.99 10.82 4.54
C THR A 53 9.41 10.97 3.13
N ALA A 54 8.88 9.88 2.55
CA ALA A 54 8.24 9.92 1.24
C ALA A 54 7.01 10.83 1.23
N ILE A 55 6.19 10.75 2.28
CA ILE A 55 5.04 11.62 2.50
C ILE A 55 5.48 13.07 2.63
N ALA A 56 6.47 13.37 3.47
CA ALA A 56 6.95 14.74 3.65
C ALA A 56 7.41 15.34 2.31
N SER A 57 8.11 14.56 1.49
CA SER A 57 8.50 14.99 0.14
C SER A 57 7.29 15.21 -0.78
N GLU A 58 6.37 14.25 -0.85
CA GLU A 58 5.22 14.31 -1.76
C GLU A 58 4.26 15.45 -1.39
N PHE A 59 4.11 15.76 -0.09
CA PHE A 59 3.24 16.80 0.44
C PHE A 59 3.97 18.14 0.70
N SER A 60 5.16 18.34 0.13
CA SER A 60 5.91 19.61 0.22
C SER A 60 6.17 20.07 1.66
N GLY A 61 6.44 19.12 2.57
CA GLY A 61 6.66 19.35 3.99
C GLY A 61 5.38 19.63 4.79
N MET A 62 4.21 19.64 4.16
CA MET A 62 2.95 19.84 4.86
C MET A 62 2.68 18.65 5.80
N PRO A 63 2.45 18.88 7.10
CA PRO A 63 2.17 17.80 8.03
C PRO A 63 0.82 17.16 7.67
N ILE A 64 0.79 15.83 7.53
CA ILE A 64 -0.44 15.06 7.36
C ILE A 64 -0.64 14.12 8.55
N ARG A 65 -1.89 13.80 8.84
CA ARG A 65 -2.26 12.84 9.88
C ARG A 65 -2.75 11.55 9.24
N LEU A 66 -2.13 10.44 9.59
CA LEU A 66 -2.60 9.10 9.24
C LEU A 66 -2.86 8.35 10.53
N VAL A 67 -4.06 7.79 10.65
CA VAL A 67 -4.45 6.98 11.81
C VAL A 67 -4.30 5.52 11.43
N ALA A 68 -3.23 4.90 11.90
CA ALA A 68 -3.01 3.46 11.77
C ALA A 68 -3.70 2.70 12.92
N HIS A 69 -4.09 1.45 12.65
CA HIS A 69 -4.68 0.56 13.64
C HIS A 69 -4.25 -0.90 13.40
N GLY A 70 -4.95 -1.86 14.02
CA GLY A 70 -4.74 -3.28 13.77
C GLY A 70 -3.43 -3.82 14.33
N GLY A 71 -2.81 -4.76 13.59
CA GLY A 71 -1.63 -5.49 14.03
C GLY A 71 -0.40 -4.61 14.25
N ALA A 72 -0.22 -3.58 13.41
CA ALA A 72 0.85 -2.61 13.54
C ALA A 72 0.84 -1.92 14.91
N CYS A 73 -0.32 -1.47 15.38
CA CYS A 73 -0.46 -0.83 16.69
C CYS A 73 -0.15 -1.77 17.86
N MET A 74 -0.47 -3.06 17.74
CA MET A 74 -0.11 -4.05 18.77
C MET A 74 1.40 -4.23 18.94
N LEU A 75 2.17 -4.05 17.87
CA LEU A 75 3.64 -4.17 17.89
C LEU A 75 4.33 -2.87 18.31
N LEU A 76 3.81 -1.72 17.85
CA LEU A 76 4.46 -0.43 18.05
C LEU A 76 4.11 0.23 19.38
N HIS A 77 2.89 0.05 19.89
CA HIS A 77 2.44 0.71 21.11
C HIS A 77 3.22 0.19 22.34
N PRO A 78 3.94 1.06 23.09
CA PRO A 78 4.80 0.62 24.19
C PRO A 78 4.05 -0.22 25.23
N GLY A 79 2.86 0.23 25.64
CA GLY A 79 2.06 -0.47 26.64
C GLY A 79 1.55 -1.84 26.18
N PHE A 80 1.26 -2.02 24.88
CA PHE A 80 0.83 -3.34 24.36
C PHE A 80 2.02 -4.29 24.25
N ASN A 81 3.17 -3.79 23.82
CA ASN A 81 4.39 -4.59 23.77
C ASN A 81 4.83 -5.04 25.17
N GLU A 82 4.80 -4.14 26.16
CA GLU A 82 5.07 -4.45 27.56
C GLU A 82 4.08 -5.46 28.14
N LEU A 83 2.78 -5.30 27.86
CA LEU A 83 1.77 -6.26 28.29
C LEU A 83 2.02 -7.64 27.66
N ALA A 84 2.35 -7.69 26.37
CA ALA A 84 2.69 -8.92 25.67
C ALA A 84 3.94 -9.60 26.25
N ASN A 85 4.98 -8.81 26.59
CA ASN A 85 6.18 -9.30 27.27
C ASN A 85 5.83 -9.91 28.64
N ARG A 86 5.05 -9.19 29.47
CA ARG A 86 4.65 -9.66 30.81
C ARG A 86 3.81 -10.93 30.74
N LYS A 87 2.86 -10.99 29.81
CA LYS A 87 2.02 -12.19 29.59
C LYS A 87 2.90 -13.38 29.20
N ALA A 88 3.81 -13.21 28.25
CA ALA A 88 4.72 -14.28 27.82
C ALA A 88 5.57 -14.81 28.99
N MET A 89 6.12 -13.92 29.83
CA MET A 89 6.90 -14.30 31.01
C MET A 89 6.06 -15.07 32.04
N HIS A 90 4.86 -14.58 32.35
CA HIS A 90 3.96 -15.24 33.32
C HIS A 90 3.59 -16.67 32.90
N HIS A 91 3.29 -16.89 31.61
CA HIS A 91 2.96 -18.22 31.10
C HIS A 91 4.19 -19.13 30.99
N ALA A 92 5.36 -18.60 30.64
CA ALA A 92 6.61 -19.36 30.61
C ALA A 92 6.96 -19.97 31.99
N ILE A 93 6.74 -19.21 33.07
CA ILE A 93 6.95 -19.69 34.45
C ILE A 93 6.01 -20.86 34.78
N ARG A 94 4.81 -20.90 34.18
CA ARG A 94 3.80 -21.94 34.38
C ARG A 94 3.98 -23.15 33.46
N GLY A 95 5.01 -23.15 32.60
CA GLY A 95 5.20 -24.17 31.57
C GLY A 95 4.12 -24.12 30.47
N GLU A 96 3.39 -23.01 30.35
CA GLU A 96 2.35 -22.82 29.36
C GLU A 96 2.92 -22.14 28.11
N ASN A 97 2.70 -22.71 26.93
CA ASN A 97 3.10 -22.08 25.67
C ASN A 97 1.99 -21.14 25.18
N VAL A 98 2.17 -19.84 25.38
CA VAL A 98 1.24 -18.82 24.90
C VAL A 98 1.81 -18.09 23.70
N SER A 99 1.05 -18.09 22.61
CA SER A 99 1.38 -17.36 21.40
C SER A 99 1.44 -15.85 21.66
N ARG A 100 2.52 -15.23 21.22
CA ARG A 100 2.73 -13.78 21.21
C ARG A 100 2.80 -13.31 19.77
N ARG A 101 2.07 -12.24 19.45
CA ARG A 101 2.25 -11.52 18.18
C ARG A 101 3.59 -10.77 18.22
N THR A 102 4.51 -11.18 17.37
CA THR A 102 5.84 -10.57 17.20
C THR A 102 6.01 -9.91 15.83
N THR A 103 5.13 -10.25 14.88
CA THR A 103 5.12 -9.73 13.52
C THR A 103 3.71 -9.38 13.06
N THR A 104 3.63 -8.55 12.01
CA THR A 104 2.41 -8.24 11.24
C THR A 104 2.75 -8.29 9.75
N ARG A 105 1.78 -8.45 8.86
CA ARG A 105 2.04 -8.38 7.40
C ARG A 105 1.59 -7.07 6.79
N ASP A 106 0.85 -6.28 7.54
CA ASP A 106 0.23 -5.07 7.04
C ASP A 106 0.12 -3.98 8.10
N VAL A 107 -0.17 -2.78 7.60
CA VAL A 107 -0.57 -1.59 8.34
C VAL A 107 -1.94 -1.17 7.84
N ASP A 108 -2.95 -1.36 8.68
CA ASP A 108 -4.29 -0.86 8.38
C ASP A 108 -4.39 0.62 8.77
N TYR A 109 -5.05 1.43 7.94
CA TYR A 109 -5.27 2.84 8.24
C TYR A 109 -6.67 3.33 7.84
N ILE A 110 -7.11 4.42 8.48
CA ILE A 110 -8.41 5.05 8.23
C ILE A 110 -8.27 6.04 7.05
N HIS A 111 -8.69 5.62 5.85
CA HIS A 111 -8.57 6.42 4.64
C HIS A 111 -9.54 7.59 4.60
N ARG A 112 -10.81 7.39 4.97
CA ARG A 112 -11.85 8.43 4.95
C ARG A 112 -11.45 9.66 5.76
N SER A 113 -10.93 9.46 6.97
CA SER A 113 -10.49 10.55 7.85
C SER A 113 -9.34 11.33 7.22
N PHE A 114 -8.41 10.65 6.57
CA PHE A 114 -7.29 11.29 5.89
C PHE A 114 -7.76 12.13 4.70
N ILE A 115 -8.68 11.61 3.88
CA ILE A 115 -9.25 12.34 2.74
C ILE A 115 -10.04 13.56 3.21
N THR A 116 -10.95 13.40 4.17
CA THR A 116 -11.76 14.50 4.71
C THR A 116 -10.88 15.62 5.28
N GLU A 117 -9.86 15.28 6.08
CA GLU A 117 -8.92 16.29 6.59
C GLU A 117 -8.16 16.98 5.45
N SER A 118 -7.68 16.21 4.48
CA SER A 118 -6.88 16.73 3.36
C SER A 118 -7.69 17.68 2.48
N GLU A 119 -8.93 17.33 2.16
CA GLU A 119 -9.86 18.15 1.38
C GLU A 119 -10.21 19.44 2.12
N SER A 120 -10.46 19.38 3.43
CA SER A 120 -10.69 20.57 4.26
C SER A 120 -9.52 21.56 4.26
N ARG A 121 -8.31 21.06 3.96
CA ARG A 121 -7.07 21.83 3.85
C ARG A 121 -6.70 22.19 2.41
N GLY A 122 -7.57 21.88 1.43
CA GLY A 122 -7.35 22.18 0.02
C GLY A 122 -6.29 21.31 -0.67
N ILE A 123 -5.95 20.16 -0.11
CA ILE A 123 -4.98 19.24 -0.70
C ILE A 123 -5.64 18.44 -1.83
N ILE A 124 -5.21 18.71 -3.06
CA ILE A 124 -5.72 18.02 -4.26
C ILE A 124 -5.08 16.63 -4.38
N ASN A 125 -5.89 15.64 -4.76
CA ASN A 125 -5.50 14.26 -5.03
C ASN A 125 -4.75 13.57 -3.87
N ALA A 126 -5.12 13.88 -2.62
CA ALA A 126 -4.43 13.39 -1.43
C ALA A 126 -4.31 11.85 -1.39
N GLY A 127 -5.38 11.14 -1.74
CA GLY A 127 -5.39 9.67 -1.78
C GLY A 127 -4.39 9.07 -2.76
N GLU A 128 -4.36 9.56 -4.01
CA GLU A 128 -3.42 9.08 -5.03
C GLU A 128 -1.97 9.41 -4.68
N ARG A 129 -1.73 10.58 -4.09
CA ARG A 129 -0.40 10.99 -3.59
C ARG A 129 0.08 10.10 -2.45
N LEU A 130 -0.80 9.77 -1.50
CA LEU A 130 -0.50 8.81 -0.44
C LEU A 130 -0.19 7.43 -1.02
N LYS A 131 -1.02 6.94 -1.96
CA LYS A 131 -0.83 5.65 -2.62
C LYS A 131 0.51 5.56 -3.34
N LYS A 132 0.95 6.63 -3.99
CA LYS A 132 2.30 6.73 -4.58
C LYS A 132 3.40 6.56 -3.53
N CYS A 133 3.27 7.20 -2.36
CA CYS A 133 4.23 7.05 -1.25
C CYS A 133 4.28 5.61 -0.71
N VAL A 134 3.10 4.97 -0.58
CA VAL A 134 2.95 3.57 -0.17
C VAL A 134 3.64 2.63 -1.16
N GLN A 135 3.46 2.85 -2.47
CA GLN A 135 4.09 2.05 -3.53
C GLN A 135 5.61 2.21 -3.56
N VAL A 136 6.12 3.44 -3.47
CA VAL A 136 7.57 3.71 -3.42
C VAL A 136 8.21 3.03 -2.21
N THR A 137 7.52 3.06 -1.06
CA THR A 137 7.99 2.37 0.15
C THR A 137 7.96 0.85 -0.04
N ALA A 138 6.89 0.29 -0.63
CA ALA A 138 6.81 -1.13 -0.92
C ALA A 138 7.96 -1.61 -1.82
N LEU A 139 8.28 -0.86 -2.88
CA LEU A 139 9.37 -1.19 -3.79
C LEU A 139 10.73 -1.23 -3.08
N ARG A 140 10.97 -0.27 -2.17
CA ARG A 140 12.24 -0.20 -1.42
C ARG A 140 12.45 -1.41 -0.50
N TYR A 141 11.39 -1.86 0.16
CA TYR A 141 11.46 -2.93 1.15
C TYR A 141 10.94 -4.29 0.64
N GLN A 142 10.71 -4.40 -0.68
CA GLN A 142 10.21 -5.60 -1.34
C GLN A 142 8.89 -6.13 -0.73
N LEU A 143 8.01 -5.20 -0.36
CA LEU A 143 6.69 -5.52 0.20
C LEU A 143 5.66 -5.75 -0.91
N GLY A 144 4.61 -6.50 -0.59
CA GLY A 144 3.42 -6.59 -1.44
C GLY A 144 2.60 -5.30 -1.47
N ALA A 145 1.73 -5.15 -2.46
CA ALA A 145 0.91 -3.96 -2.66
C ALA A 145 -0.10 -3.68 -1.54
N ASP A 146 -0.49 -4.70 -0.78
CA ASP A 146 -1.42 -4.66 0.35
C ASP A 146 -0.73 -4.48 1.72
N TRP A 147 0.59 -4.22 1.76
CA TRP A 147 1.33 -4.00 3.01
C TRP A 147 0.78 -2.82 3.83
N MET A 148 0.15 -1.85 3.18
CA MET A 148 -0.59 -0.78 3.82
C MET A 148 -1.93 -0.63 3.11
N ASN A 149 -3.02 -0.96 3.80
CA ASN A 149 -4.35 -1.04 3.22
C ASN A 149 -5.37 -0.25 4.06
N SER A 150 -6.47 0.11 3.42
CA SER A 150 -7.59 0.80 4.06
C SER A 150 -8.87 -0.04 4.02
N ASP A 151 -8.76 -1.36 3.89
CA ASP A 151 -9.94 -2.21 3.73
C ASP A 151 -10.79 -2.22 5.01
N ALA A 152 -10.14 -2.11 6.17
CA ALA A 152 -10.81 -1.92 7.45
C ALA A 152 -11.58 -0.59 7.55
N ASP A 153 -11.25 0.40 6.72
CA ASP A 153 -12.00 1.65 6.64
C ASP A 153 -13.43 1.41 6.12
N VAL A 154 -13.70 0.32 5.41
CA VAL A 154 -15.06 -0.05 4.97
C VAL A 154 -15.82 -0.80 6.07
N ALA A 155 -15.12 -1.53 6.94
CA ALA A 155 -15.71 -2.40 7.95
C ALA A 155 -16.12 -1.67 9.24
N LEU A 156 -15.58 -0.47 9.49
CA LEU A 156 -15.91 0.31 10.70
C LEU A 156 -17.20 1.12 10.47
N PRO A 157 -18.25 0.96 11.31
CA PRO A 157 -19.50 1.69 11.17
C PRO A 157 -19.25 3.21 11.21
N MET A 158 -19.98 3.94 10.36
CA MET A 158 -20.00 5.40 10.40
C MET A 158 -20.60 5.82 11.74
N SER A 159 -19.94 6.71 12.48
CA SER A 159 -20.60 7.35 13.63
C SER A 159 -21.71 8.25 13.08
N SER A 160 -22.96 7.85 13.28
CA SER A 160 -24.09 8.77 13.20
C SER A 160 -23.98 9.70 14.40
N GLU A 161 -23.87 11.01 14.17
CA GLU A 161 -24.10 12.02 15.22
C GLU A 161 -25.52 11.93 15.78
#